data_AF-A0A6G0TF09-F1
#
_entry.id   AF-A0A6G0TF09-F1
#
_cell.length_a   1.000
_cell.length_b   1.000
_cell.length_c   1.000
_cell.angle_alpha   90.00
_cell.angle_beta   90.00
_cell.angle_gamma   90.00
#
_symmetry.space_group_name_H-M   'P 1'
#
loop_
_entity.id
_entity.type
_entity.pdbx_description
1 polymer ?
#
loop_
_entity_poly.entity_id
_entity_poly.type
_entity_poly.pdbx_seq_one_letter_code
_entity_poly.pdbx_strand_id
1 'polypeptide(L)'
;MRSSLKSICNLLVFKLYTFDVYSRKYFTLFVDQQYDTFSHRIHSVNDAFGCVLLFSTHDNSFSNKFQETCRIHRAKMTESVKQTIKWKRHEVEEEIGLDQFKNNQLWTDNFYFVIVADCQFGFIKPPSERDPKDWKVEMDKAIFAIDKINNLSPRPQFLVVCGDLVNEMPCNEAVLNELQVNDFKKVFSNLHPSISLICVCGNHDIGDTPDENSIKKYRDNFGQDYFSFWCGGVLFLVLNSQYYKSNSNVEKFAAEQDQWLTEILSKHEGQRIIVFQHIPWFLSKMEEDISKHSIEKNVSHKMLEKLCKAGVSHVFSGHLHINSTEFYKNLEIVTTCALGAPLGEDPSGLRIVKMYENNVIHTYYPLEQIPSSIKN
;
A
#
# COMPACT_ATOMS: atom_id res chain seq x y z
N MET A 1 -24.35 43.36 -59.47
CA MET A 1 -25.71 42.95 -59.06
C MET A 1 -25.56 42.06 -57.83
N ARG A 2 -25.89 42.54 -56.62
CA ARG A 2 -26.99 42.03 -55.74
C ARG A 2 -27.06 40.48 -55.72
N SER A 3 -27.05 39.71 -54.63
CA SER A 3 -27.21 39.93 -53.18
C SER A 3 -27.27 38.53 -52.48
N SER A 4 -26.65 38.36 -51.29
CA SER A 4 -27.18 37.69 -50.07
C SER A 4 -27.68 36.21 -50.14
N LEU A 5 -27.41 35.23 -49.25
CA LEU A 5 -27.28 35.20 -47.78
C LEU A 5 -26.71 33.82 -47.28
N LYS A 6 -25.98 33.91 -46.15
CA LYS A 6 -25.97 33.03 -44.94
C LYS A 6 -25.28 31.65 -44.89
N SER A 7 -24.07 31.73 -44.32
CA SER A 7 -23.42 30.91 -43.27
C SER A 7 -24.32 30.05 -42.35
N ILE A 8 -23.78 28.92 -41.86
CA ILE A 8 -23.54 28.63 -40.41
C ILE A 8 -22.63 27.40 -40.25
N CYS A 9 -21.44 27.62 -39.68
CA CYS A 9 -20.66 26.61 -38.96
C CYS A 9 -21.32 26.33 -37.62
N ASN A 10 -21.57 25.07 -37.26
CA ASN A 10 -21.93 24.72 -35.88
C ASN A 10 -20.77 24.02 -35.17
N LEU A 11 -20.15 24.84 -34.33
CA LEU A 11 -19.36 24.52 -33.14
C LEU A 11 -20.16 23.53 -32.25
N LEU A 12 -19.59 22.38 -31.92
CA LEU A 12 -20.04 21.62 -30.74
C LEU A 12 -19.36 22.23 -29.51
N VAL A 13 -20.11 23.10 -28.83
CA VAL A 13 -19.77 23.61 -27.50
C VAL A 13 -20.28 22.61 -26.48
N PHE A 14 -19.37 21.96 -25.74
CA PHE A 14 -19.74 21.29 -24.51
C PHE A 14 -19.79 22.33 -23.38
N LYS A 15 -20.99 22.66 -22.92
CA LYS A 15 -21.20 23.41 -21.68
C LYS A 15 -21.20 22.41 -20.51
N LEU A 16 -20.15 22.45 -19.70
CA LEU A 16 -20.16 21.90 -18.34
C LEU A 16 -21.00 22.85 -17.47
N TYR A 17 -22.15 22.37 -16.97
CA TYR A 17 -22.83 22.99 -15.85
C TYR A 17 -22.43 22.24 -14.57
N THR A 18 -21.87 22.97 -13.62
CA THR A 18 -21.75 22.54 -12.22
C THR A 18 -23.13 22.52 -11.57
N PHE A 19 -23.54 21.39 -10.99
CA PHE A 19 -24.49 21.41 -9.88
C PHE A 19 -24.21 20.27 -8.90
N ASP A 20 -24.42 20.64 -7.64
CA ASP A 20 -24.06 19.97 -6.41
C ASP A 20 -25.13 18.96 -5.98
N VAL A 21 -24.67 17.85 -5.38
CA VAL A 21 -25.31 17.04 -4.32
C VAL A 21 -26.63 16.25 -4.58
N TYR A 22 -26.56 14.95 -4.22
CA TYR A 22 -27.63 13.95 -4.01
C TYR A 22 -28.57 13.61 -5.18
N SER A 23 -28.26 12.54 -5.94
CA SER A 23 -29.17 11.38 -6.11
C SER A 23 -28.57 10.34 -7.06
N ARG A 24 -28.58 9.07 -6.62
CA ARG A 24 -28.34 7.90 -7.46
C ARG A 24 -29.46 7.79 -8.49
N LYS A 25 -29.13 7.54 -9.76
CA LYS A 25 -29.91 6.65 -10.66
C LYS A 25 -29.15 6.35 -11.96
N TYR A 26 -29.19 5.07 -12.32
CA TYR A 26 -28.64 4.45 -13.52
C TYR A 26 -29.23 5.07 -14.81
N PHE A 27 -28.41 5.21 -15.85
CA PHE A 27 -28.86 5.59 -17.19
C PHE A 27 -28.85 4.36 -18.12
N THR A 28 -30.03 4.00 -18.61
CA THR A 28 -30.23 3.07 -19.74
C THR A 28 -30.38 3.89 -21.00
N LEU A 29 -29.51 3.69 -21.99
CA LEU A 29 -29.63 4.33 -23.31
C LEU A 29 -30.62 3.52 -24.17
N PHE A 30 -31.72 4.14 -24.60
CA PHE A 30 -32.56 3.63 -25.69
C PHE A 30 -32.19 4.37 -26.98
N VAL A 31 -31.94 3.62 -28.06
CA VAL A 31 -31.85 4.16 -29.42
C VAL A 31 -33.07 3.66 -30.18
N ASP A 32 -33.89 4.60 -30.63
CA ASP A 32 -35.08 4.37 -31.45
C ASP A 32 -34.70 4.61 -32.93
N GLN A 33 -34.99 3.67 -33.82
CA GLN A 33 -34.90 3.89 -35.28
C GLN A 33 -35.99 3.09 -36.02
N GLN A 34 -36.92 3.83 -36.60
CA GLN A 34 -37.92 3.39 -37.59
C GLN A 34 -37.35 3.44 -39.02
N TYR A 35 -37.67 2.39 -39.81
CA TYR A 35 -37.84 2.23 -41.28
C TYR A 35 -36.85 2.95 -42.25
N ASP A 36 -36.40 2.41 -43.39
CA ASP A 36 -36.98 1.42 -44.32
C ASP A 36 -35.90 0.83 -45.26
N THR A 37 -36.27 -0.29 -45.87
CA THR A 37 -35.69 -1.17 -46.92
C THR A 37 -34.67 -0.62 -47.95
N PHE A 38 -33.62 -1.41 -48.24
CA PHE A 38 -33.20 -1.82 -49.61
C PHE A 38 -32.10 -2.91 -49.56
N SER A 39 -32.32 -4.01 -50.28
CA SER A 39 -31.39 -5.13 -50.39
C SER A 39 -30.36 -4.91 -51.50
N HIS A 40 -29.08 -5.19 -51.26
CA HIS A 40 -28.19 -5.82 -52.24
C HIS A 40 -26.93 -6.41 -51.58
N ARG A 41 -26.65 -7.67 -51.88
CA ARG A 41 -25.38 -8.36 -51.58
C ARG A 41 -24.28 -7.81 -52.50
N ILE A 42 -23.14 -7.43 -51.92
CA ILE A 42 -21.86 -7.33 -52.61
C ILE A 42 -20.80 -8.05 -51.76
N HIS A 43 -20.07 -8.96 -52.42
CA HIS A 43 -18.90 -9.64 -51.89
C HIS A 43 -17.64 -8.76 -52.09
N SER A 44 -16.80 -8.78 -51.06
CA SER A 44 -15.36 -8.52 -51.03
C SER A 44 -14.84 -7.12 -50.65
N VAL A 45 -13.80 -7.22 -49.82
CA VAL A 45 -12.70 -6.29 -49.49
C VAL A 45 -12.94 -5.27 -48.38
N ASN A 46 -12.17 -5.49 -47.30
CA ASN A 46 -11.54 -4.53 -46.40
C ASN A 46 -12.13 -3.11 -46.41
N ASP A 47 -12.84 -2.76 -45.34
CA ASP A 47 -12.46 -1.68 -44.42
C ASP A 47 -13.57 -1.48 -43.38
N ALA A 48 -13.14 -1.13 -42.16
CA ALA A 48 -13.97 -0.53 -41.10
C ALA A 48 -15.08 -1.38 -40.46
N PHE A 49 -14.69 -2.35 -39.63
CA PHE A 49 -15.42 -2.81 -38.44
C PHE A 49 -14.36 -3.32 -37.44
N GLY A 50 -14.30 -2.92 -36.18
CA GLY A 50 -15.07 -1.95 -35.43
C GLY A 50 -14.33 -1.78 -34.09
N CYS A 51 -14.05 -0.53 -33.73
CA CYS A 51 -13.66 -0.18 -32.37
C CYS A 51 -14.86 -0.40 -31.45
N VAL A 52 -15.05 -1.63 -31.00
CA VAL A 52 -15.58 -1.88 -29.65
C VAL A 52 -14.36 -2.32 -28.86
N LEU A 53 -13.57 -1.34 -28.42
CA LEU A 53 -12.57 -1.55 -27.39
C LEU A 53 -13.33 -1.83 -26.09
N LEU A 54 -13.63 -3.11 -25.89
CA LEU A 54 -13.70 -3.71 -24.57
C LEU A 54 -12.43 -3.28 -23.84
N PHE A 55 -12.59 -2.44 -22.80
CA PHE A 55 -11.55 -2.24 -21.80
C PHE A 55 -11.37 -3.57 -21.05
N SER A 56 -10.58 -4.45 -21.64
CA SER A 56 -9.88 -5.50 -20.92
C SER A 56 -8.73 -4.80 -20.19
N THR A 57 -8.86 -4.67 -18.87
CA THR A 57 -7.79 -4.24 -17.97
C THR A 57 -6.74 -5.35 -17.90
N HIS A 58 -5.87 -5.38 -18.90
CA HIS A 58 -4.54 -5.98 -18.79
C HIS A 58 -3.53 -4.84 -18.75
N ASP A 59 -3.43 -4.24 -17.58
CA ASP A 59 -2.52 -3.14 -17.30
C ASP A 59 -1.09 -3.70 -17.15
N ASN A 60 -0.41 -3.90 -18.28
CA ASN A 60 0.99 -4.35 -18.33
C ASN A 60 1.88 -3.48 -19.21
N SER A 61 1.42 -2.32 -19.68
CA SER A 61 2.29 -1.35 -20.36
C SER A 61 2.71 -0.24 -19.39
N PHE A 62 3.64 -0.55 -18.49
CA PHE A 62 4.34 0.49 -17.73
C PHE A 62 5.02 1.48 -18.68
N SER A 63 5.03 2.76 -18.31
CA SER A 63 5.65 3.80 -19.13
C SER A 63 7.13 3.54 -19.43
N ASN A 64 7.64 4.11 -20.54
CA ASN A 64 9.08 4.05 -20.88
C ASN A 64 9.98 4.50 -19.73
N LYS A 65 9.50 5.45 -18.91
CA LYS A 65 10.22 5.93 -17.72
C LYS A 65 10.36 4.84 -16.66
N PHE A 66 9.31 4.08 -16.38
CA PHE A 66 9.37 2.95 -15.46
C PHE A 66 10.37 1.90 -15.94
N GLN A 67 10.28 1.50 -17.21
CA GLN A 67 11.17 0.50 -17.79
C GLN A 67 12.63 0.93 -17.73
N GLU A 68 12.91 2.20 -18.04
CA GLU A 68 14.27 2.75 -18.00
C GLU A 68 14.82 2.85 -16.57
N THR A 69 14.01 3.29 -15.59
CA THR A 69 14.42 3.30 -14.17
C THR A 69 14.79 1.89 -13.70
N CYS A 70 13.96 0.90 -14.01
CA CYS A 70 14.21 -0.49 -13.65
C CYS A 70 15.47 -1.04 -14.33
N ARG A 71 15.69 -0.71 -15.61
CA ARG A 71 16.89 -1.09 -16.36
C ARG A 71 18.17 -0.50 -15.76
N ILE A 72 18.18 0.80 -15.46
CA ILE A 72 19.31 1.50 -14.84
C ILE A 72 19.62 0.92 -13.46
N HIS A 73 18.60 0.71 -12.63
CA HIS A 73 18.82 0.15 -11.29
C HIS A 73 19.35 -1.28 -11.34
N ARG A 74 18.84 -2.13 -12.24
CA ARG A 74 19.38 -3.47 -12.44
C ARG A 74 20.84 -3.45 -12.88
N ALA A 75 21.19 -2.57 -13.82
CA ALA A 75 22.58 -2.40 -14.25
C ALA A 75 23.50 -1.99 -13.07
N LYS A 76 23.06 -1.02 -12.26
CA LYS A 76 23.78 -0.62 -11.04
C LYS A 76 23.91 -1.76 -10.02
N MET A 77 22.86 -2.56 -9.84
CA MET A 77 22.90 -3.76 -8.97
C MET A 77 23.86 -4.83 -9.49
N THR A 78 24.04 -4.96 -10.80
CA THR A 78 25.01 -5.90 -11.39
C THR A 78 26.44 -5.35 -11.38
N GLU A 79 26.63 -4.03 -11.45
CA GLU A 79 27.95 -3.39 -11.42
C GLU A 79 28.49 -3.21 -9.99
N SER A 80 27.63 -3.13 -8.96
CA SER A 80 28.04 -2.93 -7.56
C SER A 80 28.47 -4.23 -6.85
N VAL A 81 29.38 -5.01 -7.44
CA VAL A 81 30.13 -6.05 -6.69
C VAL A 81 31.30 -5.37 -5.98
N LYS A 82 31.05 -4.58 -4.91
CA LYS A 82 32.00 -4.17 -3.84
C LYS A 82 31.55 -3.06 -2.87
N GLN A 83 30.28 -2.68 -2.83
CA GLN A 83 29.74 -1.98 -1.65
C GLN A 83 28.65 -2.86 -1.06
N THR A 84 28.98 -3.57 0.02
CA THR A 84 28.03 -4.31 0.83
C THR A 84 27.10 -3.28 1.48
N ILE A 85 25.98 -2.96 0.81
CA ILE A 85 24.94 -2.17 1.47
C ILE A 85 24.42 -3.05 2.60
N LYS A 86 24.73 -2.63 3.83
CA LYS A 86 24.43 -3.40 5.03
C LYS A 86 22.93 -3.26 5.30
N TRP A 87 22.18 -4.33 5.07
CA TRP A 87 20.80 -4.44 5.53
C TRP A 87 20.71 -4.06 7.00
N LYS A 88 19.90 -3.05 7.32
CA LYS A 88 19.67 -2.58 8.68
C LYS A 88 18.29 -3.06 9.12
N ARG A 89 18.26 -4.07 9.98
CA ARG A 89 17.04 -4.55 10.64
C ARG A 89 16.66 -3.59 11.78
N HIS A 90 15.37 -3.54 12.12
CA HIS A 90 14.90 -2.76 13.26
C HIS A 90 15.28 -3.42 14.58
N GLU A 91 15.95 -2.68 15.47
CA GLU A 91 16.19 -3.11 16.83
C GLU A 91 15.29 -2.36 17.82
N VAL A 92 15.19 -2.86 19.06
CA VAL A 92 14.48 -2.15 20.13
C VAL A 92 15.15 -0.77 20.31
N GLU A 93 14.36 0.30 20.44
CA GLU A 93 14.83 1.69 20.66
C GLU A 93 15.50 2.37 19.46
N GLU A 94 15.03 2.15 18.23
CA GLU A 94 15.57 2.87 17.07
C GLU A 94 15.26 4.37 17.05
N GLU A 95 16.30 5.16 16.77
CA GLU A 95 16.18 6.58 16.48
C GLU A 95 15.70 6.80 15.04
N ILE A 96 14.38 6.90 14.85
CA ILE A 96 13.74 7.05 13.54
C ILE A 96 13.47 8.52 13.20
N GLY A 97 13.76 8.91 11.94
CA GLY A 97 13.57 10.26 11.41
C GLY A 97 14.89 10.97 11.13
N LEU A 98 14.87 12.27 10.82
CA LEU A 98 16.07 13.14 10.81
C LEU A 98 16.36 13.64 12.23
N ASP A 99 17.59 14.08 12.50
CA ASP A 99 18.07 14.40 13.87
C ASP A 99 17.16 15.35 14.66
N GLN A 100 16.49 16.29 14.00
CA GLN A 100 15.55 17.21 14.68
C GLN A 100 14.24 16.53 15.13
N PHE A 101 13.86 15.41 14.50
CA PHE A 101 12.62 14.69 14.78
C PHE A 101 12.83 13.40 15.58
N LYS A 102 14.03 12.80 15.50
CA LYS A 102 14.36 11.53 16.18
C LYS A 102 14.16 11.63 17.68
N ASN A 103 13.46 10.67 18.27
CA ASN A 103 13.25 10.55 19.72
C ASN A 103 12.62 11.78 20.39
N ASN A 104 12.05 12.71 19.62
CA ASN A 104 11.41 13.89 20.18
C ASN A 104 9.98 13.56 20.61
N GLN A 105 9.70 13.77 21.90
CA GLN A 105 8.37 13.60 22.49
C GLN A 105 7.53 14.89 22.44
N LEU A 106 8.14 16.01 22.05
CA LEU A 106 7.47 17.28 21.82
C LEU A 106 7.33 17.53 20.32
N TRP A 107 6.22 18.16 19.93
CA TRP A 107 6.00 18.57 18.55
C TRP A 107 7.14 19.47 18.09
N THR A 108 7.73 19.14 16.93
CA THR A 108 8.89 19.86 16.39
C THR A 108 8.48 20.77 15.24
N ASP A 109 7.94 20.18 14.17
CA ASP A 109 7.52 20.85 12.93
C ASP A 109 6.68 19.86 12.12
N ASN A 110 6.05 20.33 11.04
CA ASN A 110 5.38 19.48 10.09
C ASN A 110 6.37 18.54 9.40
N PHE A 111 6.02 17.27 9.32
CA PHE A 111 6.82 16.27 8.64
C PHE A 111 5.92 15.29 7.90
N TYR A 112 6.51 14.40 7.13
CA TYR A 112 5.75 13.36 6.46
C TYR A 112 6.55 12.07 6.36
N PHE A 113 5.82 10.97 6.16
CA PHE A 113 6.37 9.65 5.93
C PHE A 113 5.60 8.95 4.79
N VAL A 114 6.14 7.83 4.35
CA VAL A 114 5.58 7.03 3.25
C VAL A 114 5.19 5.65 3.76
N ILE A 115 4.06 5.14 3.28
CA ILE A 115 3.56 3.78 3.50
C ILE A 115 3.52 3.05 2.16
N VAL A 116 4.06 1.85 2.12
CA VAL A 116 3.76 0.83 1.12
C VAL A 116 3.20 -0.39 1.85
N ALA A 117 2.47 -1.25 1.15
CA ALA A 117 1.92 -2.49 1.70
C ALA A 117 2.08 -3.61 0.68
N ASP A 118 2.14 -4.85 1.13
CA ASP A 118 2.05 -6.05 0.29
C ASP A 118 2.98 -5.96 -0.93
N CYS A 119 4.28 -5.77 -0.66
CA CYS A 119 5.30 -5.86 -1.71
C CYS A 119 5.31 -7.29 -2.27
N GLN A 120 5.18 -8.24 -1.35
CA GLN A 120 4.83 -9.64 -1.51
C GLN A 120 5.52 -10.29 -2.71
N PHE A 121 6.85 -10.24 -2.71
CA PHE A 121 7.66 -10.80 -3.79
C PHE A 121 7.30 -12.29 -3.96
N GLY A 122 6.77 -12.65 -5.13
CA GLY A 122 6.33 -14.00 -5.47
C GLY A 122 4.82 -14.18 -5.51
N PHE A 123 4.04 -13.16 -5.12
CA PHE A 123 2.59 -13.19 -5.26
C PHE A 123 2.18 -12.77 -6.66
N ILE A 124 1.49 -13.68 -7.36
CA ILE A 124 1.19 -13.55 -8.78
C ILE A 124 -0.29 -13.30 -8.99
N LYS A 125 -0.63 -12.36 -9.88
CA LYS A 125 -1.98 -12.23 -10.43
C LYS A 125 -2.02 -12.13 -11.97
N PRO A 126 -2.89 -12.90 -12.64
CA PRO A 126 -3.61 -14.05 -12.09
C PRO A 126 -2.65 -15.21 -11.80
N PRO A 127 -2.82 -15.96 -10.70
CA PRO A 127 -1.89 -17.02 -10.28
C PRO A 127 -1.64 -18.10 -11.34
N SER A 128 -2.56 -18.25 -12.30
CA SER A 128 -2.50 -19.26 -13.37
C SER A 128 -1.55 -18.92 -14.52
N GLU A 129 -0.99 -17.70 -14.57
CA GLU A 129 -0.29 -17.20 -15.77
C GLU A 129 1.20 -16.91 -15.59
N ARG A 130 1.80 -17.13 -14.40
CA ARG A 130 3.24 -16.92 -14.19
C ARG A 130 3.89 -17.98 -13.31
N ASP A 131 5.21 -18.12 -13.44
CA ASP A 131 6.03 -19.00 -12.63
C ASP A 131 6.09 -18.46 -11.18
N PRO A 132 5.67 -19.21 -10.14
CA PRO A 132 5.79 -18.81 -8.74
C PRO A 132 7.24 -18.51 -8.29
N LYS A 133 8.24 -18.92 -9.08
CA LYS A 133 9.65 -18.62 -8.86
C LYS A 133 10.12 -17.36 -9.57
N ASP A 134 9.22 -16.61 -10.20
CA ASP A 134 9.49 -15.31 -10.84
C ASP A 134 8.71 -14.18 -10.16
N TRP A 135 9.42 -13.35 -9.39
CA TRP A 135 8.90 -12.15 -8.73
C TRP A 135 9.47 -10.85 -9.32
N LYS A 136 9.87 -10.90 -10.59
CA LYS A 136 10.54 -9.80 -11.29
C LYS A 136 9.68 -8.54 -11.39
N VAL A 137 8.37 -8.69 -11.53
CA VAL A 137 7.44 -7.56 -11.69
C VAL A 137 7.23 -6.84 -10.37
N GLU A 138 7.06 -7.58 -9.28
CA GLU A 138 6.94 -7.06 -7.92
C GLU A 138 8.23 -6.33 -7.53
N MET A 139 9.40 -6.90 -7.89
CA MET A 139 10.69 -6.23 -7.74
C MET A 139 10.80 -4.94 -8.54
N ASP A 140 10.40 -4.92 -9.81
CA ASP A 140 10.47 -3.70 -10.65
C ASP A 140 9.60 -2.58 -10.07
N LYS A 141 8.40 -2.92 -9.57
CA LYS A 141 7.53 -1.98 -8.87
C LYS A 141 8.17 -1.44 -7.60
N ALA A 142 8.79 -2.30 -6.79
CA ALA A 142 9.51 -1.89 -5.58
C ALA A 142 10.74 -1.01 -5.90
N ILE A 143 11.54 -1.38 -6.91
CA ILE A 143 12.69 -0.58 -7.37
C ILE A 143 12.21 0.81 -7.81
N PHE A 144 11.14 0.89 -8.59
CA PHE A 144 10.58 2.16 -9.02
C PHE A 144 10.06 3.00 -7.86
N ALA A 145 9.37 2.37 -6.89
CA ALA A 145 8.91 3.05 -5.68
C ALA A 145 10.08 3.63 -4.87
N ILE A 146 11.15 2.84 -4.65
CA ILE A 146 12.35 3.30 -3.93
C ILE A 146 13.02 4.46 -4.66
N ASP A 147 13.16 4.40 -5.99
CA ASP A 147 13.69 5.52 -6.78
C ASP A 147 12.84 6.78 -6.60
N LYS A 148 11.52 6.67 -6.65
CA LYS A 148 10.61 7.79 -6.40
C LYS A 148 10.77 8.37 -5.00
N ILE A 149 10.77 7.52 -3.98
CA ILE A 149 10.89 7.91 -2.57
C ILE A 149 12.21 8.64 -2.30
N ASN A 150 13.33 8.12 -2.84
CA ASN A 150 14.65 8.71 -2.71
C ASN A 150 14.77 10.12 -3.29
N ASN A 151 13.96 10.41 -4.31
CA ASN A 151 13.95 11.66 -5.06
C ASN A 151 12.85 12.64 -4.59
N LEU A 152 12.06 12.32 -3.57
CA LEU A 152 11.11 13.27 -2.98
C LEU A 152 11.87 14.44 -2.31
N SER A 153 11.30 15.64 -2.41
CA SER A 153 11.82 16.86 -1.79
C SER A 153 10.73 17.58 -0.96
N PRO A 154 10.94 17.82 0.36
CA PRO A 154 12.02 17.24 1.18
C PRO A 154 11.91 15.71 1.22
N ARG A 155 12.92 14.98 1.70
CA ARG A 155 12.82 13.51 1.84
C ARG A 155 11.90 13.13 3.02
N PRO A 156 11.20 11.98 2.96
CA PRO A 156 10.37 11.51 4.08
C PRO A 156 11.24 11.16 5.29
N GLN A 157 10.63 11.22 6.48
CA GLN A 157 11.31 10.83 7.73
C GLN A 157 11.58 9.34 7.79
N PHE A 158 10.63 8.54 7.28
CA PHE A 158 10.74 7.09 7.19
C PHE A 158 9.80 6.55 6.11
N LEU A 159 10.07 5.31 5.71
CA LEU A 159 9.23 4.46 4.88
C LEU A 159 8.78 3.27 5.74
N VAL A 160 7.49 3.03 5.84
CA VAL A 160 6.95 1.81 6.46
C VAL A 160 6.36 0.87 5.40
N VAL A 161 6.67 -0.42 5.52
CA VAL A 161 6.09 -1.51 4.73
C VAL A 161 5.11 -2.28 5.60
N CYS A 162 3.81 -2.14 5.35
CA CYS A 162 2.72 -2.74 6.13
C CYS A 162 2.48 -4.23 5.79
N GLY A 163 3.46 -5.08 6.11
CA GLY A 163 3.37 -6.53 6.02
C GLY A 163 3.40 -7.10 4.61
N ASP A 164 3.45 -8.43 4.57
CA ASP A 164 3.61 -9.26 3.39
C ASP A 164 4.77 -8.74 2.52
N LEU A 165 5.96 -8.79 3.12
CA LEU A 165 7.21 -8.35 2.48
C LEU A 165 7.57 -9.31 1.34
N VAL A 166 7.37 -10.61 1.58
CA VAL A 166 7.59 -11.71 0.65
C VAL A 166 6.35 -12.62 0.62
N ASN A 167 6.18 -13.42 -0.44
CA ASN A 167 5.01 -14.28 -0.57
C ASN A 167 5.21 -15.66 0.07
N GLU A 168 6.38 -16.26 -0.10
CA GLU A 168 6.62 -17.62 0.36
C GLU A 168 6.74 -17.61 1.88
N MET A 169 5.82 -18.26 2.58
CA MET A 169 5.83 -18.30 4.04
C MET A 169 7.03 -19.07 4.59
N PRO A 170 7.54 -18.71 5.78
CA PRO A 170 8.71 -19.37 6.37
C PRO A 170 8.50 -20.87 6.65
N CYS A 171 7.26 -21.32 6.82
CA CYS A 171 6.88 -22.71 7.10
C CYS A 171 6.67 -23.58 5.86
N ASN A 172 6.70 -22.98 4.66
CA ASN A 172 6.50 -23.68 3.39
C ASN A 172 7.86 -24.06 2.76
N GLU A 173 8.23 -23.50 1.59
CA GLU A 173 9.50 -23.79 0.93
C GLU A 173 10.65 -22.89 1.42
N ALA A 174 11.48 -23.43 2.32
CA ALA A 174 12.55 -22.66 2.97
C ALA A 174 13.52 -21.95 2.02
N VAL A 175 13.94 -22.62 0.93
CA VAL A 175 14.87 -22.06 -0.06
C VAL A 175 14.23 -20.93 -0.86
N LEU A 176 12.97 -21.11 -1.28
CA LEU A 176 12.24 -20.10 -2.05
C LEU A 176 11.97 -18.85 -1.19
N ASN A 177 11.56 -19.05 0.07
CA ASN A 177 11.42 -17.96 1.04
C ASN A 177 12.75 -17.21 1.23
N GLU A 178 13.87 -17.92 1.39
CA GLU A 178 15.18 -17.26 1.53
C GLU A 178 15.57 -16.43 0.31
N LEU A 179 15.28 -16.92 -0.90
CA LEU A 179 15.54 -16.17 -2.14
C LEU A 179 14.71 -14.89 -2.20
N GLN A 180 13.41 -14.96 -1.92
CA GLN A 180 12.53 -13.78 -1.91
C GLN A 180 12.96 -12.78 -0.83
N VAL A 181 13.31 -13.26 0.38
CA VAL A 181 13.80 -12.41 1.48
C VAL A 181 15.09 -11.70 1.08
N ASN A 182 16.03 -12.41 0.44
CA ASN A 182 17.30 -11.83 0.00
C ASN A 182 17.09 -10.73 -1.05
N ASP A 183 16.18 -10.95 -2.02
CA ASP A 183 15.87 -9.94 -3.02
C ASP A 183 15.10 -8.75 -2.45
N PHE A 184 14.18 -8.97 -1.52
CA PHE A 184 13.53 -7.88 -0.78
C PHE A 184 14.59 -7.01 -0.09
N LYS A 185 15.49 -7.63 0.69
CA LYS A 185 16.56 -6.91 1.39
C LYS A 185 17.46 -6.15 0.43
N LYS A 186 17.81 -6.75 -0.71
CA LYS A 186 18.63 -6.15 -1.75
C LYS A 186 17.99 -4.91 -2.37
N VAL A 187 16.69 -4.98 -2.71
CA VAL A 187 15.96 -3.85 -3.29
C VAL A 187 15.85 -2.71 -2.28
N PHE A 188 15.34 -2.99 -1.09
CA PHE A 188 15.05 -1.98 -0.07
C PHE A 188 16.31 -1.37 0.57
N SER A 189 17.44 -2.05 0.49
CA SER A 189 18.75 -1.49 0.86
C SER A 189 19.17 -0.29 0.00
N ASN A 190 18.58 -0.08 -1.18
CA ASN A 190 18.82 1.12 -2.00
C ASN A 190 18.05 2.36 -1.52
N LEU A 191 17.25 2.25 -0.45
CA LEU A 191 16.63 3.41 0.18
C LEU A 191 17.71 4.40 0.65
N HIS A 192 17.49 5.69 0.45
CA HIS A 192 18.45 6.72 0.78
C HIS A 192 18.78 6.65 2.29
N PRO A 193 20.07 6.74 2.70
CA PRO A 193 20.45 6.53 4.11
C PRO A 193 19.82 7.46 5.14
N SER A 194 19.24 8.58 4.70
CA SER A 194 18.50 9.51 5.56
C SER A 194 17.04 9.11 5.83
N ILE A 195 16.54 8.06 5.18
CA ILE A 195 15.16 7.58 5.31
C ILE A 195 15.25 6.24 6.05
N SER A 196 14.69 6.17 7.26
CA SER A 196 14.57 4.89 7.95
C SER A 196 13.55 4.01 7.21
N LEU A 197 13.90 2.75 6.93
CA LEU A 197 12.91 1.74 6.61
C LEU A 197 12.17 1.35 7.90
N ILE A 198 10.98 0.76 7.82
CA ILE A 198 10.24 0.13 8.92
C ILE A 198 9.53 -1.07 8.31
N CYS A 199 9.78 -2.26 8.83
CA CYS A 199 9.13 -3.50 8.39
C CYS A 199 8.09 -3.93 9.42
N VAL A 200 6.82 -4.01 9.00
CA VAL A 200 5.73 -4.64 9.76
C VAL A 200 5.59 -6.08 9.28
N CYS A 201 5.32 -7.03 10.17
CA CYS A 201 5.08 -8.42 9.75
C CYS A 201 3.64 -8.59 9.26
N GLY A 202 3.49 -9.29 8.13
CA GLY A 202 2.21 -9.85 7.66
C GLY A 202 2.13 -11.36 7.82
N ASN A 203 1.00 -11.94 7.44
CA ASN A 203 0.80 -13.39 7.60
C ASN A 203 1.73 -14.17 6.66
N HIS A 204 2.16 -13.61 5.52
CA HIS A 204 3.16 -14.27 4.66
C HIS A 204 4.58 -14.23 5.24
N ASP A 205 4.86 -13.31 6.17
CA ASP A 205 6.21 -13.17 6.75
C ASP A 205 6.43 -14.08 7.96
N ILE A 206 5.37 -14.43 8.69
CA ILE A 206 5.41 -15.25 9.92
C ILE A 206 4.47 -16.47 9.90
N GLY A 207 3.64 -16.63 8.87
CA GLY A 207 2.67 -17.71 8.73
C GLY A 207 1.27 -17.38 9.26
N ASP A 208 0.23 -17.98 8.66
CA ASP A 208 -1.17 -17.82 9.09
C ASP A 208 -1.44 -18.34 10.50
N THR A 209 -0.67 -19.33 10.95
CA THR A 209 -0.64 -19.78 12.34
C THR A 209 0.82 -19.78 12.77
N PRO A 210 1.34 -18.63 13.23
CA PRO A 210 2.76 -18.47 13.53
C PRO A 210 3.18 -19.39 14.66
N ASP A 211 4.48 -19.69 14.72
CA ASP A 211 5.15 -20.45 15.75
C ASP A 211 6.44 -19.74 16.20
N GLU A 212 7.13 -20.25 17.21
CA GLU A 212 8.35 -19.59 17.72
C GLU A 212 9.45 -19.48 16.65
N ASN A 213 9.55 -20.45 15.73
CA ASN A 213 10.58 -20.51 14.70
C ASN A 213 10.35 -19.46 13.61
N SER A 214 9.11 -19.31 13.15
CA SER A 214 8.71 -18.31 12.15
C SER A 214 8.84 -16.90 12.70
N ILE A 215 8.44 -16.65 13.96
CA ILE A 215 8.69 -15.37 14.65
C ILE A 215 10.19 -15.09 14.73
N LYS A 216 10.99 -16.08 15.16
CA LYS A 216 12.44 -15.92 15.24
C LYS A 216 13.04 -15.61 13.87
N LYS A 217 12.62 -16.31 12.83
CA LYS A 217 13.08 -16.11 11.45
C LYS A 217 12.72 -14.72 10.92
N TYR A 218 11.53 -14.21 11.24
CA TYR A 218 11.19 -12.81 10.96
C TYR A 218 12.12 -11.86 11.71
N ARG A 219 12.30 -12.05 13.03
CA ARG A 219 13.14 -11.18 13.87
C ARG A 219 14.60 -11.13 13.41
N ASP A 220 15.15 -12.28 13.03
CA ASP A 220 16.51 -12.38 12.50
C ASP A 220 16.65 -11.63 11.15
N ASN A 221 15.61 -11.66 10.32
CA ASN A 221 15.62 -11.06 8.99
C ASN A 221 15.30 -9.57 8.98
N PHE A 222 14.25 -9.14 9.68
CA PHE A 222 13.63 -7.82 9.52
C PHE A 222 13.68 -6.97 10.79
N GLY A 223 13.90 -7.59 11.95
CA GLY A 223 13.90 -6.90 13.24
C GLY A 223 12.69 -7.24 14.08
N GLN A 224 12.48 -6.50 15.19
CA GLN A 224 11.37 -6.77 16.10
C GLN A 224 10.01 -6.77 15.37
N ASP A 225 9.15 -7.71 15.73
CA ASP A 225 7.82 -7.90 15.15
C ASP A 225 6.75 -6.98 15.77
N TYR A 226 7.02 -6.44 16.96
CA TYR A 226 6.29 -5.32 17.54
C TYR A 226 7.23 -4.43 18.35
N PHE A 227 7.01 -3.12 18.29
CA PHE A 227 7.82 -2.11 18.98
C PHE A 227 7.16 -0.73 18.88
N SER A 228 7.78 0.26 19.52
CA SER A 228 7.37 1.66 19.43
C SER A 228 8.56 2.56 19.14
N PHE A 229 8.29 3.72 18.54
CA PHE A 229 9.29 4.75 18.34
C PHE A 229 8.65 6.15 18.34
N TRP A 230 9.48 7.16 18.61
CA TRP A 230 9.08 8.56 18.56
C TRP A 230 9.64 9.23 17.32
N CYS A 231 8.79 10.01 16.63
CA CYS A 231 9.23 10.87 15.55
C CYS A 231 8.40 12.16 15.56
N GLY A 232 9.06 13.31 15.73
CA GLY A 232 8.46 14.64 15.66
C GLY A 232 7.32 14.89 16.66
N GLY A 233 7.41 14.34 17.87
CA GLY A 233 6.39 14.49 18.91
C GLY A 233 5.22 13.52 18.79
N VAL A 234 5.31 12.51 17.92
CA VAL A 234 4.27 11.49 17.73
C VAL A 234 4.81 10.12 18.11
N LEU A 235 4.03 9.36 18.88
CA LEU A 235 4.32 7.99 19.23
C LEU A 235 3.76 7.07 18.15
N PHE A 236 4.63 6.31 17.51
CA PHE A 236 4.26 5.29 16.54
C PHE A 236 4.41 3.90 17.16
N LEU A 237 3.41 3.05 16.95
CA LEU A 237 3.41 1.67 17.41
C LEU A 237 3.38 0.75 16.19
N VAL A 238 4.25 -0.26 16.16
CA VAL A 238 4.20 -1.37 15.20
C VAL A 238 3.68 -2.59 15.95
N LEU A 239 2.60 -3.18 15.45
CA LEU A 239 1.98 -4.37 16.06
C LEU A 239 2.13 -5.58 15.13
N ASN A 240 2.43 -6.74 15.73
CA ASN A 240 2.21 -8.02 15.07
C ASN A 240 0.71 -8.35 15.15
N SER A 241 -0.02 -8.04 14.08
CA SER A 241 -1.46 -8.29 14.02
C SER A 241 -1.82 -9.78 13.96
N GLN A 242 -0.87 -10.65 13.58
CA GLN A 242 -1.13 -12.08 13.47
C GLN A 242 -1.43 -12.71 14.82
N TYR A 243 -0.84 -12.20 15.91
CA TYR A 243 -1.15 -12.64 17.27
C TYR A 243 -2.61 -12.45 17.67
N TYR A 244 -3.33 -11.51 17.06
CA TYR A 244 -4.76 -11.32 17.29
C TYR A 244 -5.62 -12.16 16.34
N LYS A 245 -5.06 -12.57 15.20
CA LYS A 245 -5.72 -13.43 14.21
C LYS A 245 -5.64 -14.92 14.57
N SER A 246 -4.45 -15.40 14.93
CA SER A 246 -4.16 -16.78 15.30
C SER A 246 -2.94 -16.83 16.23
N ASN A 247 -3.13 -17.28 17.47
CA ASN A 247 -2.05 -17.37 18.46
C ASN A 247 -1.92 -18.74 19.12
N SER A 248 -2.54 -19.79 18.57
CA SER A 248 -2.63 -21.12 19.19
C SER A 248 -1.30 -21.85 19.42
N ASN A 249 -0.20 -21.36 18.83
CA ASN A 249 1.14 -21.91 19.02
C ASN A 249 2.10 -20.88 19.65
N VAL A 250 1.60 -19.68 19.99
CA VAL A 250 2.40 -18.51 20.38
C VAL A 250 1.70 -17.69 21.47
N GLU A 251 0.87 -18.32 22.31
CA GLU A 251 0.05 -17.64 23.31
C GLU A 251 0.88 -16.77 24.25
N LYS A 252 2.09 -17.22 24.59
CA LYS A 252 3.03 -16.46 25.40
C LYS A 252 3.44 -15.15 24.72
N PHE A 253 3.87 -15.20 23.46
CA PHE A 253 4.26 -14.00 22.71
C PHE A 253 3.06 -13.05 22.49
N ALA A 254 1.89 -13.60 22.21
CA ALA A 254 0.66 -12.82 22.08
C ALA A 254 0.30 -12.09 23.39
N ALA A 255 0.42 -12.78 24.54
CA ALA A 255 0.19 -12.19 25.86
C ALA A 255 1.23 -11.11 26.20
N GLU A 256 2.50 -11.33 25.87
CA GLU A 256 3.57 -10.33 26.04
C GLU A 256 3.28 -9.06 25.25
N GLN A 257 2.87 -9.17 23.98
CA GLN A 257 2.47 -8.01 23.18
C GLN A 257 1.23 -7.32 23.73
N ASP A 258 0.19 -8.06 24.17
CA ASP A 258 -1.04 -7.42 24.69
C ASP A 258 -0.79 -6.68 26.01
N GLN A 259 0.06 -7.24 26.88
CA GLN A 259 0.51 -6.58 28.09
C GLN A 259 1.31 -5.31 27.75
N TRP A 260 2.33 -5.43 26.89
CA TRP A 260 3.14 -4.30 26.45
C TRP A 260 2.29 -3.18 25.84
N LEU A 261 1.32 -3.53 24.99
CA LEU A 261 0.41 -2.57 24.36
C LEU A 261 -0.44 -1.85 25.43
N THR A 262 -0.92 -2.58 26.42
CA THR A 262 -1.70 -2.00 27.52
C THR A 262 -0.86 -1.02 28.34
N GLU A 263 0.39 -1.39 28.64
CA GLU A 263 1.32 -0.55 29.41
C GLU A 263 1.73 0.71 28.64
N ILE A 264 2.07 0.59 27.34
CA ILE A 264 2.54 1.73 26.56
C ILE A 264 1.43 2.75 26.27
N LEU A 265 0.21 2.28 26.01
CA LEU A 265 -0.96 3.16 25.82
C LEU A 265 -1.31 3.91 27.10
N SER A 266 -1.23 3.24 28.27
CA SER A 266 -1.46 3.87 29.57
C SER A 266 -0.38 4.89 29.91
N LYS A 267 0.89 4.54 29.68
CA LYS A 267 2.04 5.40 29.96
C LYS A 267 2.02 6.72 29.17
N HIS A 268 1.47 6.69 27.96
CA HIS A 268 1.48 7.82 27.04
C HIS A 268 0.07 8.35 26.75
N GLU A 269 -0.84 8.25 27.72
CA GLU A 269 -2.17 8.83 27.64
C GLU A 269 -2.09 10.34 27.31
N GLY A 270 -2.91 10.78 26.36
CA GLY A 270 -2.94 12.17 25.89
C GLY A 270 -1.89 12.53 24.83
N GLN A 271 -0.93 11.64 24.53
CA GLN A 271 -0.01 11.82 23.41
C GLN A 271 -0.68 11.43 22.09
N ARG A 272 -0.21 12.00 20.97
CA ARG A 272 -0.68 11.53 19.66
C ARG A 272 -0.06 10.18 19.34
N ILE A 273 -0.93 9.19 19.11
CA ILE A 273 -0.54 7.83 18.77
C ILE A 273 -1.03 7.45 17.37
N ILE A 274 -0.14 6.82 16.59
CA ILE A 274 -0.43 6.18 15.31
C ILE A 274 0.03 4.72 15.37
N VAL A 275 -0.76 3.82 14.81
CA VAL A 275 -0.48 2.38 14.78
C VAL A 275 -0.22 1.92 13.35
N PHE A 276 0.82 1.11 13.17
CA PHE A 276 1.08 0.32 11.97
C PHE A 276 0.88 -1.15 12.29
N GLN A 277 0.14 -1.84 11.44
CA GLN A 277 -0.05 -3.28 11.49
C GLN A 277 -0.28 -3.80 10.07
N HIS A 278 -0.49 -5.10 9.90
CA HIS A 278 -0.75 -5.67 8.58
C HIS A 278 -2.24 -5.96 8.37
N ILE A 279 -2.87 -6.76 9.25
CA ILE A 279 -4.27 -7.16 9.13
C ILE A 279 -5.18 -6.07 9.72
N PRO A 280 -6.11 -5.47 8.97
CA PRO A 280 -7.04 -4.48 9.51
C PRO A 280 -8.03 -5.09 10.52
N TRP A 281 -8.47 -4.30 11.52
CA TRP A 281 -9.37 -4.76 12.58
C TRP A 281 -10.74 -5.20 12.08
N PHE A 282 -11.24 -4.57 11.02
CA PHE A 282 -12.48 -5.00 10.38
C PHE A 282 -12.45 -4.65 8.90
N LEU A 283 -13.36 -5.30 8.20
CA LEU A 283 -13.58 -5.14 6.77
C LEU A 283 -14.90 -4.41 6.55
N SER A 284 -15.03 -3.70 5.44
CA SER A 284 -16.35 -3.29 4.97
C SER A 284 -17.12 -4.48 4.38
N LYS A 285 -18.43 -4.29 4.12
CA LYS A 285 -19.53 -5.27 3.91
C LYS A 285 -19.40 -6.35 2.80
N MET A 286 -18.23 -6.83 2.42
CA MET A 286 -18.13 -8.00 1.52
C MET A 286 -18.12 -9.28 2.37
N GLU A 287 -19.30 -9.88 2.51
CA GLU A 287 -19.73 -10.61 3.71
C GLU A 287 -19.35 -12.09 3.85
N GLU A 288 -18.63 -12.76 2.94
CA GLU A 288 -18.31 -14.19 3.14
C GLU A 288 -16.84 -14.62 2.95
N ASP A 289 -16.20 -14.42 1.78
CA ASP A 289 -14.83 -14.93 1.57
C ASP A 289 -13.75 -14.16 2.36
N ILE A 290 -13.96 -12.87 2.60
CA ILE A 290 -12.99 -12.02 3.32
C ILE A 290 -13.01 -12.30 4.84
N SER A 291 -14.07 -12.91 5.36
CA SER A 291 -14.19 -13.25 6.78
C SER A 291 -13.05 -14.17 7.28
N LYS A 292 -12.58 -15.09 6.43
CA LYS A 292 -11.48 -16.02 6.77
C LYS A 292 -10.16 -15.29 6.99
N HIS A 293 -9.95 -14.17 6.30
CA HIS A 293 -8.76 -13.36 6.36
C HIS A 293 -8.84 -12.25 7.43
N SER A 294 -9.95 -12.13 8.15
CA SER A 294 -10.19 -11.11 9.18
C SER A 294 -9.95 -11.61 10.60
N ILE A 295 -9.60 -10.69 11.50
CA ILE A 295 -9.53 -10.95 12.94
C ILE A 295 -10.94 -11.18 13.49
N GLU A 296 -11.07 -12.06 14.49
CA GLU A 296 -12.37 -12.36 15.10
C GLU A 296 -13.04 -11.08 15.63
N LYS A 297 -14.33 -10.90 15.30
CA LYS A 297 -15.09 -9.67 15.60
C LYS A 297 -15.01 -9.24 17.07
N ASN A 298 -15.06 -10.17 18.03
CA ASN A 298 -14.97 -9.82 19.45
C ASN A 298 -13.58 -9.31 19.84
N VAL A 299 -12.52 -9.91 19.28
CA VAL A 299 -11.14 -9.48 19.48
C VAL A 299 -10.95 -8.09 18.89
N SER A 300 -11.38 -7.90 17.63
CA SER A 300 -11.35 -6.60 16.96
C SER A 300 -12.09 -5.53 17.75
N HIS A 301 -13.31 -5.80 18.21
CA HIS A 301 -14.10 -4.82 18.96
C HIS A 301 -13.41 -4.40 20.27
N LYS A 302 -12.88 -5.36 21.05
CA LYS A 302 -12.13 -5.06 22.28
C LYS A 302 -10.89 -4.23 21.99
N MET A 303 -10.18 -4.54 20.90
CA MET A 303 -8.99 -3.78 20.52
C MET A 303 -9.34 -2.36 20.07
N LEU A 304 -10.36 -2.19 19.24
CA LEU A 304 -10.82 -0.88 18.80
C LEU A 304 -11.22 0.01 19.98
N GLU A 305 -11.92 -0.55 20.97
CA GLU A 305 -12.24 0.16 22.21
C GLU A 305 -10.97 0.53 23.01
N LYS A 306 -10.01 -0.40 23.12
CA LYS A 306 -8.70 -0.15 23.76
C LYS A 306 -7.94 1.01 23.09
N LEU A 307 -7.85 1.00 21.75
CA LEU A 307 -7.15 2.02 20.97
C LEU A 307 -7.86 3.38 21.03
N CYS A 308 -9.19 3.41 20.88
CA CYS A 308 -9.98 4.65 20.99
C CYS A 308 -9.85 5.28 22.38
N LYS A 309 -9.92 4.48 23.45
CA LYS A 309 -9.76 4.98 24.82
C LYS A 309 -8.41 5.64 25.04
N ALA A 310 -7.35 5.11 24.42
CA ALA A 310 -6.01 5.64 24.51
C ALA A 310 -5.74 6.85 23.60
N GLY A 311 -6.73 7.31 22.82
CA GLY A 311 -6.58 8.44 21.91
C GLY A 311 -5.79 8.13 20.63
N VAL A 312 -5.68 6.85 20.24
CA VAL A 312 -5.10 6.48 18.96
C VAL A 312 -5.93 7.10 17.84
N SER A 313 -5.25 7.81 16.94
CA SER A 313 -5.91 8.57 15.89
C SER A 313 -6.04 7.79 14.58
N HIS A 314 -5.00 7.01 14.24
CA HIS A 314 -4.94 6.28 12.97
C HIS A 314 -4.35 4.88 13.19
N VAL A 315 -4.91 3.91 12.48
CA VAL A 315 -4.33 2.58 12.24
C VAL A 315 -4.12 2.43 10.74
N PHE A 316 -2.88 2.24 10.32
CA PHE A 316 -2.55 1.94 8.92
C PHE A 316 -2.25 0.44 8.76
N SER A 317 -2.75 -0.14 7.66
CA SER A 317 -2.71 -1.58 7.38
C SER A 317 -2.51 -1.89 5.90
N GLY A 318 -2.20 -3.16 5.60
CA GLY A 318 -2.09 -3.74 4.25
C GLY A 318 -3.10 -4.87 4.07
N HIS A 319 -2.66 -6.06 3.62
CA HIS A 319 -3.38 -7.34 3.63
C HIS A 319 -4.51 -7.48 2.61
N LEU A 320 -5.31 -6.44 2.40
CA LEU A 320 -6.49 -6.54 1.52
C LEU A 320 -6.16 -6.29 0.05
N HIS A 321 -4.97 -5.77 -0.25
CA HIS A 321 -4.55 -5.37 -1.60
C HIS A 321 -5.50 -4.37 -2.28
N ILE A 322 -6.32 -3.67 -1.51
CA ILE A 322 -7.23 -2.60 -1.94
C ILE A 322 -7.02 -1.40 -1.04
N ASN A 323 -7.32 -0.21 -1.54
CA ASN A 323 -7.43 0.92 -0.63
C ASN A 323 -8.78 0.90 0.08
N SER A 324 -8.75 1.15 1.38
CA SER A 324 -9.97 1.47 2.13
C SER A 324 -9.66 2.51 3.20
N THR A 325 -10.69 3.24 3.58
CA THR A 325 -10.65 4.17 4.70
C THR A 325 -11.98 4.07 5.41
N GLU A 326 -11.91 3.59 6.64
CA GLU A 326 -13.06 3.31 7.49
C GLU A 326 -12.87 4.00 8.84
N PHE A 327 -13.97 4.22 9.57
CA PHE A 327 -13.92 4.88 10.86
C PHE A 327 -14.56 4.00 11.94
N TYR A 328 -13.92 3.99 13.10
CA TYR A 328 -14.52 3.51 14.34
C TYR A 328 -14.46 4.61 15.39
N LYS A 329 -15.59 5.25 15.66
CA LYS A 329 -15.63 6.50 16.45
C LYS A 329 -14.70 7.55 15.81
N ASN A 330 -13.70 8.03 16.55
CA ASN A 330 -12.71 9.00 16.09
C ASN A 330 -11.39 8.34 15.59
N LEU A 331 -11.33 7.00 15.56
CA LEU A 331 -10.18 6.26 15.04
C LEU A 331 -10.38 6.01 13.55
N GLU A 332 -9.45 6.51 12.73
CA GLU A 332 -9.40 6.23 11.30
C GLU A 332 -8.60 4.96 11.03
N ILE A 333 -9.15 4.05 10.23
CA ILE A 333 -8.56 2.77 9.89
C ILE A 333 -8.36 2.74 8.38
N VAL A 334 -7.10 2.70 7.99
CA VAL A 334 -6.67 2.94 6.62
C VAL A 334 -5.97 1.71 6.10
N THR A 335 -6.55 1.09 5.08
CA THR A 335 -5.87 0.02 4.34
C THR A 335 -5.21 0.60 3.10
N THR A 336 -3.91 0.37 2.95
CA THR A 336 -3.15 0.77 1.77
C THR A 336 -3.13 -0.36 0.76
N CYS A 337 -3.46 -0.04 -0.49
CA CYS A 337 -3.42 -1.01 -1.59
C CYS A 337 -1.99 -1.55 -1.81
N ALA A 338 -1.90 -2.77 -2.33
CA ALA A 338 -0.67 -3.49 -2.54
C ALA A 338 0.26 -2.79 -3.53
N LEU A 339 1.54 -2.71 -3.19
CA LEU A 339 2.58 -2.33 -4.13
C LEU A 339 2.80 -3.44 -5.15
N GLY A 340 2.88 -4.69 -4.70
CA GLY A 340 3.14 -5.87 -5.53
C GLY A 340 2.02 -6.13 -6.53
N ALA A 341 0.84 -6.56 -6.03
CA ALA A 341 -0.29 -6.91 -6.90
C ALA A 341 -1.64 -6.47 -6.33
N PRO A 342 -2.17 -5.30 -6.74
CA PRO A 342 -3.51 -4.86 -6.37
C PRO A 342 -4.63 -5.86 -6.69
N LEU A 343 -5.63 -5.92 -5.82
CA LEU A 343 -6.85 -6.72 -6.02
C LEU A 343 -8.09 -5.89 -6.35
N GLY A 344 -8.02 -4.57 -6.16
CA GLY A 344 -9.12 -3.62 -6.36
C GLY A 344 -8.96 -2.77 -7.62
N GLU A 345 -9.65 -1.62 -7.63
CA GLU A 345 -9.63 -0.67 -8.75
C GLU A 345 -8.36 0.19 -8.78
N ASP A 346 -7.76 0.46 -7.62
CA ASP A 346 -6.53 1.24 -7.53
C ASP A 346 -5.32 0.44 -8.05
N PRO A 347 -4.45 1.03 -8.88
CA PRO A 347 -3.23 0.39 -9.34
C PRO A 347 -2.14 0.39 -8.26
N SER A 348 -1.02 -0.31 -8.52
CA SER A 348 0.15 -0.36 -7.63
C SER A 348 0.62 1.05 -7.28
N GLY A 349 0.90 1.28 -6.01
CA GLY A 349 1.16 2.62 -5.49
C GLY A 349 1.68 2.64 -4.06
N LEU A 350 1.66 3.84 -3.50
CA LEU A 350 2.08 4.11 -2.13
C LEU A 350 1.20 5.20 -1.51
N ARG A 351 1.22 5.32 -0.19
CA ARG A 351 0.51 6.37 0.54
C ARG A 351 1.51 7.33 1.17
N ILE A 352 1.27 8.62 1.01
CA ILE A 352 2.04 9.68 1.67
C ILE A 352 1.19 10.19 2.82
N VAL A 353 1.77 10.24 4.03
CA VAL A 353 1.11 10.71 5.24
C VAL A 353 1.83 11.93 5.77
N LYS A 354 1.13 13.06 5.78
CA LYS A 354 1.60 14.35 6.29
C LYS A 354 1.10 14.55 7.72
N MET A 355 2.03 14.90 8.58
CA MET A 355 1.81 15.16 9.99
C MET A 355 1.87 16.67 10.23
N TYR A 356 0.78 17.21 10.76
CA TYR A 356 0.65 18.57 11.26
C TYR A 356 0.43 18.56 12.76
N GLU A 357 0.68 19.67 13.46
CA GLU A 357 0.55 19.72 14.93
C GLU A 357 -0.81 19.20 15.41
N ASN A 358 -1.88 19.51 14.69
CA ASN A 358 -3.26 19.19 15.05
C ASN A 358 -4.01 18.35 14.00
N ASN A 359 -3.32 17.85 12.97
CA ASN A 359 -3.98 17.14 11.88
C ASN A 359 -3.09 16.08 11.22
N VAL A 360 -3.71 15.09 10.59
CA VAL A 360 -3.04 14.09 9.76
C VAL A 360 -3.74 14.10 8.40
N ILE A 361 -2.97 14.21 7.32
CA ILE A 361 -3.50 14.16 5.96
C ILE A 361 -2.77 13.06 5.22
N HIS A 362 -3.50 12.09 4.68
CA HIS A 362 -2.91 11.03 3.88
C HIS A 362 -3.52 10.92 2.48
N THR A 363 -2.70 10.58 1.50
CA THR A 363 -3.13 10.43 0.11
C THR A 363 -2.44 9.23 -0.52
N TYR A 364 -3.22 8.38 -1.18
CA TYR A 364 -2.70 7.29 -2.00
C TYR A 364 -2.32 7.81 -3.38
N TYR A 365 -1.16 7.38 -3.87
CA TYR A 365 -0.63 7.73 -5.18
C TYR A 365 -0.30 6.45 -5.95
N PRO A 366 -0.91 6.23 -7.12
CA PRO A 366 -0.39 5.33 -8.13
C PRO A 366 1.09 5.63 -8.41
N LEU A 367 1.91 4.61 -8.67
CA LEU A 367 3.36 4.76 -8.83
C LEU A 367 3.75 5.87 -9.83
N GLU A 368 3.04 5.95 -10.95
CA GLU A 368 3.34 6.94 -12.00
C GLU A 368 2.87 8.37 -11.64
N GLN A 369 2.00 8.51 -10.66
CA GLN A 369 1.39 9.77 -10.22
C GLN A 369 2.01 10.33 -8.93
N ILE A 370 3.06 9.68 -8.39
CA ILE A 370 3.78 10.20 -7.22
C ILE A 370 4.38 11.57 -7.55
N PRO A 371 4.07 12.63 -6.77
CA PRO A 371 4.60 13.97 -7.01
C PRO A 371 6.11 14.02 -6.75
N SER A 372 6.81 14.91 -7.44
CA SER A 372 8.26 15.11 -7.24
C SER A 372 8.60 15.92 -5.98
N SER A 373 7.65 16.71 -5.48
CA SER A 373 7.84 17.56 -4.30
C SER A 373 6.63 17.49 -3.38
N ILE A 374 6.89 17.40 -2.09
CA ILE A 374 5.86 17.43 -1.05
C ILE A 374 5.95 18.77 -0.35
N LYS A 375 4.87 19.55 -0.40
CA LYS A 375 4.74 20.73 0.45
C LYS A 375 4.38 20.25 1.85
N ASN A 376 5.25 20.54 2.82
CA ASN A 376 4.96 20.38 4.25
C ASN A 376 3.96 21.46 4.67
#